data_AF-B3PMJ9-F1
#
_entry.id   AF-B3PMJ9-F1
#
_cell.length_a   1.000
_cell.length_b   1.000
_cell.length_c   1.000
_cell.angle_alpha   90.00
_cell.angle_beta   90.00
_cell.angle_gamma   90.00
#
_symmetry.space_group_name_H-M   'P 1'
#
loop_
_entity.id
_entity.type
_entity.pdbx_description
1 polymer ?
#
loop_
_entity_poly.entity_id
_entity_poly.type
_entity_poly.pdbx_seq_one_letter_code
_entity_poly.pdbx_strand_id
1 'polypeptide(L)' 'MPVRYVVNHENGWAVKNPKGKRALKTFKTQKEAMDYAKSLSDTTSVLVQSKEGSFRKS' A
#
# COMPACT_ATOMS: atom_id res chain seq x y z
N MET A 1 -11.02 -2.96 -11.57
CA MET A 1 -10.50 -3.33 -10.24
C MET A 1 -9.32 -2.41 -9.90
N PRO A 2 -9.26 -1.79 -8.70
CA PRO A 2 -8.22 -0.83 -8.34
C PRO A 2 -6.86 -1.48 -8.02
N VAL A 3 -5.79 -0.74 -8.32
CA VAL A 3 -4.43 -1.04 -7.80
C VAL A 3 -4.35 -0.57 -6.34
N ARG A 4 -3.71 -1.30 -5.43
CA ARG A 4 -3.50 -0.86 -4.05
C ARG A 4 -2.09 -0.35 -3.85
N TYR A 5 -1.94 0.74 -3.11
CA TYR A 5 -0.66 1.41 -2.88
C TYR A 5 -0.28 1.19 -1.43
N VAL A 6 0.83 0.49 -1.20
CA VAL A 6 1.45 0.33 0.12
C VAL A 6 2.53 1.40 0.22
N VAL A 7 2.32 2.40 1.06
CA VAL A 7 3.21 3.57 1.21
C VAL A 7 3.82 3.66 2.59
N ASN A 8 5.00 4.24 2.67
CA ASN A 8 5.64 4.55 3.94
C ASN A 8 4.83 5.65 4.65
N HIS A 9 4.60 5.49 5.95
CA HIS A 9 3.84 6.40 6.79
C HIS A 9 4.60 6.61 8.11
N GLU A 10 4.40 7.74 8.78
CA GLU A 10 5.15 8.08 10.01
C GLU A 10 5.07 6.98 11.09
N ASN A 11 3.92 6.30 11.16
CA ASN A 11 3.65 5.20 12.10
C ASN A 11 3.81 3.79 11.50
N GLY A 12 4.46 3.65 10.34
CA GLY A 12 4.70 2.36 9.68
C GLY A 12 4.32 2.36 8.20
N TRP A 13 3.35 1.52 7.82
CA TRP A 13 2.99 1.26 6.43
C TRP A 13 1.50 1.42 6.19
N ALA A 14 1.12 2.28 5.26
CA ALA A 14 -0.27 2.57 4.95
C ALA A 14 -0.69 1.94 3.62
N VAL A 15 -1.83 1.25 3.62
CA VAL A 15 -2.52 0.85 2.39
C VAL A 15 -3.46 1.97 2.01
N LYS A 16 -3.24 2.56 0.85
CA LYS A 16 -4.13 3.55 0.25
C LYS A 16 -4.52 3.10 -1.15
N ASN A 17 -5.47 3.80 -1.75
CA ASN A 17 -5.88 3.46 -3.10
C ASN A 17 -5.62 4.61 -4.08
N PRO A 18 -5.52 4.34 -5.38
CA PRO A 18 -4.91 5.26 -6.33
C PRO A 18 -5.77 6.50 -6.36
N LYS A 19 -5.17 7.68 -6.16
CA LYS A 19 -5.88 8.97 -6.02
C LYS A 19 -6.74 9.11 -4.75
N GLY A 20 -6.70 8.15 -3.83
CA GLY A 20 -7.32 8.26 -2.51
C GLY A 20 -6.56 9.27 -1.65
N LYS A 21 -7.29 10.26 -1.11
CA LYS A 21 -6.74 11.27 -0.20
C LYS A 21 -6.41 10.70 1.19
N ARG A 22 -6.92 9.51 1.54
CA ARG A 22 -6.77 8.88 2.85
C ARG A 22 -6.25 7.45 2.71
N ALA A 23 -5.51 7.01 3.73
CA ALA A 23 -5.18 5.60 3.91
C ALA A 23 -6.45 4.81 4.28
N LEU A 24 -6.58 3.60 3.74
CA LEU A 24 -7.58 2.63 4.19
C LEU A 24 -7.20 2.11 5.58
N LYS A 25 -5.94 1.72 5.75
CA LYS A 25 -5.43 1.14 6.99
C LYS A 25 -3.92 1.29 7.10
N THR A 26 -3.42 1.42 8.33
CA THR A 26 -2.00 1.47 8.67
C THR A 26 -1.58 0.21 9.41
N PHE A 27 -0.36 -0.23 9.16
CA PHE A 27 0.26 -1.44 9.71
C PHE A 27 1.66 -1.12 10.22
N LYS A 28 2.18 -1.94 11.13
CA LYS A 28 3.55 -1.74 11.65
C LYS A 28 4.59 -2.13 10.61
N THR A 29 4.31 -3.18 9.84
CA THR A 29 5.25 -3.72 8.87
C THR A 29 4.75 -3.64 7.43
N GLN A 30 5.69 -3.56 6.49
CA GLN A 30 5.40 -3.58 5.06
C GLN A 30 4.71 -4.88 4.65
N LYS A 31 5.11 -6.00 5.27
CA LYS A 31 4.56 -7.33 5.01
C LYS A 31 3.08 -7.39 5.34
N GLU A 32 2.68 -6.96 6.53
CA GLU A 32 1.26 -6.90 6.94
C GLU A 32 0.43 -6.02 5.99
N ALA A 33 0.97 -4.88 5.57
CA ALA A 33 0.29 -3.99 4.63
C ALA A 33 0.11 -4.63 3.25
N MET A 34 1.13 -5.34 2.75
CA MET A 34 1.04 -6.10 1.49
C MET A 34 0.03 -7.25 1.59
N ASP A 35 0.06 -8.01 2.68
CA ASP A 35 -0.83 -9.15 2.89
C ASP A 35 -2.29 -8.69 2.96
N TYR A 36 -2.56 -7.59 3.67
CA TYR A 36 -3.88 -6.96 3.68
C TYR A 36 -4.30 -6.49 2.29
N ALA A 37 -3.42 -5.79 1.56
CA ALA A 37 -3.73 -5.32 0.21
C ALA A 37 -4.06 -6.48 -0.76
N LYS A 38 -3.36 -7.62 -0.64
CA LYS A 38 -3.62 -8.84 -1.42
C LYS A 38 -4.89 -9.58 -0.99
N SER A 39 -5.28 -9.50 0.28
CA SER A 39 -6.52 -10.11 0.79
C SER A 39 -7.79 -9.45 0.27
N LEU A 40 -7.70 -8.19 -0.20
CA LEU A 40 -8.83 -7.49 -0.78
C LEU A 40 -9.15 -8.10 -2.15
N SER A 41 -10.37 -8.64 -2.28
CA SER A 41 -10.85 -9.32 -3.49
C SER A 41 -10.92 -8.43 -4.74
N ASP A 42 -10.93 -7.10 -4.55
CA ASP A 42 -11.00 -6.12 -5.62
C ASP A 42 -9.62 -5.60 -6.07
N THR A 43 -8.53 -6.11 -5.50
CA THR A 43 -7.17 -5.68 -5.83
C THR A 43 -6.67 -6.34 -7.11
N THR A 44 -6.35 -5.55 -8.13
CA THR A 44 -5.67 -6.06 -9.35
C THR A 44 -4.17 -6.23 -9.14
N SER A 45 -3.54 -5.28 -8.45
CA SER A 45 -2.10 -5.27 -8.24
C SER A 45 -1.77 -4.46 -6.99
N VAL A 46 -0.64 -4.79 -6.36
CA VAL A 46 -0.13 -4.06 -5.19
C VAL A 46 1.17 -3.37 -5.58
N LEU A 47 1.17 -2.04 -5.52
CA LEU A 47 2.36 -1.21 -5.70
C LEU A 47 2.91 -0.83 -4.34
N VAL A 48 4.17 -1.18 -4.11
CA VAL A 48 4.83 -0.97 -2.84
C VAL A 48 5.86 0.13 -2.99
N GLN A 49 5.79 1.13 -2.13
CA GLN A 49 6.75 2.21 -2.05
C GLN A 49 8.01 1.74 -1.31
N SER A 50 9.16 2.21 -1.75
CA SER A 50 10.41 2.12 -1.01
C SER A 50 10.36 3.02 0.24
N LYS A 51 11.26 2.77 1.20
CA LYS A 51 11.40 3.64 2.39
C LYS A 51 11.67 5.11 2.03
N GLU A 52 12.38 5.32 0.93
CA GLU A 52 12.76 6.63 0.36
C GLU A 52 11.61 7.35 -0.37
N GLY A 53 10.43 6.71 -0.49
CA GLY A 53 9.26 7.32 -1.14
C GLY A 53 9.13 7.02 -2.64
N SER A 54 10.11 6.37 -3.25
CA SER A 54 10.03 5.95 -4.65
C SER A 54 9.24 4.67 -4.82
N PHE A 55 8.37 4.59 -5.83
CA PHE A 55 7.81 3.31 -6.26
C PHE A 55 8.76 2.67 -7.26
N ARG A 56 9.07 1.38 -7.09
CA ARG A 56 9.80 0.64 -8.13
C ARG A 56 8.88 0.49 -9.34
N LYS A 57 9.14 1.27 -10.39
CA LYS A 57 8.71 0.92 -11.75
C LYS A 57 9.67 -0.16 -12.23
N SER A 58 9.19 -1.39 -12.39
CA SER A 58 9.88 -2.37 -13.24
C SER A 58 9.75 -1.93 -14.69
#